data_AF-A0A655FW18-F1
#
_entry.id   AF-A0A655FW18-F1
#
_cell.length_a   1.000
_cell.length_b   1.000
_cell.length_c   1.000
_cell.angle_alpha   90.00
_cell.angle_beta   90.00
_cell.angle_gamma   90.00
#
_symmetry.space_group_name_H-M   'P 1'
#
loop_
_entity.id
_entity.type
_entity.pdbx_description
1 polymer ?
#
loop_
_entity_poly.entity_id
_entity_poly.type
_entity_poly.pdbx_seq_one_letter_code
_entity_poly.pdbx_strand_id
1 'polypeptide(L)'
;MRERLVDGARRRYQTGLRRSLIALRSQRYFRLLDALDALVSERAHATSGEESAPVTIDAAYRRVRKAAKAAKTAGDQAGDHHRDEALHLIRKRAKRLRYTAAATGADNVSQEAKVIQTLLGDHQDSVVSREHLIQQAIAANTAGEDTFTYGLLYQQEADLAERCREQLEAALRKLDKAVRKARD
;
A
#
# COMPACT_ATOMS: atom_id res chain seq x y z
N MET A 1 4.78 -13.63 -26.03
CA MET A 1 5.10 -13.20 -24.63
C MET A 1 5.31 -11.68 -24.51
N ARG A 2 6.37 -11.08 -25.08
CA ARG A 2 6.63 -9.62 -24.98
C ARG A 2 5.47 -8.76 -25.48
N GLU A 3 4.90 -9.08 -26.63
CA GLU A 3 3.76 -8.37 -27.20
C GLU A 3 2.51 -8.44 -26.29
N ARG A 4 2.25 -9.62 -25.70
CA ARG A 4 1.07 -9.84 -24.84
C ARG A 4 1.20 -9.10 -23.49
N LEU A 5 2.35 -9.21 -22.83
CA LEU A 5 2.60 -8.55 -21.55
C LEU A 5 2.86 -7.05 -21.69
N VAL A 6 3.76 -6.64 -22.60
CA VAL A 6 4.18 -5.24 -22.73
C VAL A 6 3.13 -4.40 -23.44
N ASP A 7 2.59 -4.85 -24.58
CA ASP A 7 1.59 -4.04 -25.28
C ASP A 7 0.22 -4.09 -24.60
N GLY A 8 -0.09 -5.21 -23.94
CA GLY A 8 -1.24 -5.30 -23.04
C GLY A 8 -1.15 -4.28 -21.90
N ALA A 9 -0.02 -4.20 -21.21
CA ALA A 9 0.22 -3.20 -20.17
C ALA A 9 0.18 -1.77 -20.73
N ARG A 10 0.78 -1.53 -21.90
CA ARG A 10 0.78 -0.22 -22.57
C ARG A 10 -0.64 0.27 -22.91
N ARG A 11 -1.49 -0.62 -23.44
CA ARG A 11 -2.91 -0.30 -23.72
C ARG A 11 -3.70 0.03 -22.46
N ARG A 12 -3.52 -0.75 -21.38
CA ARG A 12 -4.15 -0.46 -20.08
C ARG A 12 -3.67 0.88 -19.52
N TYR A 13 -2.36 1.16 -19.60
CA TYR A 13 -1.78 2.43 -19.20
C TYR A 13 -2.39 3.61 -19.99
N GLN A 14 -2.44 3.53 -21.32
CA GLN A 14 -3.02 4.59 -22.15
C GLN A 14 -4.50 4.84 -21.85
N THR A 15 -5.26 3.76 -21.65
CA THR A 15 -6.68 3.85 -21.28
C THR A 15 -6.86 4.50 -19.91
N GLY A 16 -6.04 4.09 -18.93
CA GLY A 16 -6.02 4.67 -17.59
C GLY A 16 -5.66 6.15 -17.63
N LEU A 17 -4.59 6.51 -18.36
CA LEU A 17 -4.16 7.90 -18.54
C LEU A 17 -5.27 8.77 -19.15
N ARG A 18 -5.91 8.28 -20.22
CA ARG A 18 -7.02 9.00 -20.86
C ARG A 18 -8.18 9.23 -19.89
N ARG A 19 -8.59 8.19 -19.14
CA ARG A 19 -9.66 8.29 -18.14
C ARG A 19 -9.29 9.26 -17.02
N SER A 20 -8.06 9.22 -16.52
CA SER A 20 -7.55 10.16 -15.52
C SER A 20 -7.57 11.60 -16.03
N LEU A 21 -7.10 11.85 -17.26
CA LEU A 21 -7.13 13.20 -17.85
C LEU A 21 -8.54 13.74 -18.03
N ILE A 22 -9.50 12.90 -18.44
CA ILE A 22 -10.91 13.30 -18.52
C ILE A 22 -11.44 13.65 -17.13
N ALA A 23 -11.15 12.82 -16.11
CA ALA A 23 -11.59 13.07 -14.74
C ALA A 23 -11.00 14.37 -14.17
N LEU A 24 -9.70 14.61 -14.36
CA LEU A 24 -8.99 15.81 -13.90
C LEU A 24 -9.41 17.09 -14.64
N ARG A 25 -10.03 16.98 -15.81
CA ARG A 25 -10.59 18.11 -16.57
C ARG A 25 -12.09 18.30 -16.35
N SER A 26 -12.70 17.51 -15.47
CA SER A 26 -14.15 17.56 -15.22
C SER A 26 -14.53 18.66 -14.23
N GLN A 27 -15.74 19.20 -14.36
CA GLN A 27 -16.29 20.16 -13.39
C GLN A 27 -16.31 19.59 -11.96
N ARG A 28 -16.56 18.28 -11.83
CA ARG A 28 -16.56 17.60 -10.52
C ARG A 28 -15.20 17.71 -9.84
N TYR A 29 -14.11 17.60 -10.59
CA TYR A 29 -12.76 17.71 -10.04
C TYR A 29 -12.46 19.14 -9.60
N PHE A 30 -12.79 20.15 -10.40
CA PHE A 30 -12.60 21.55 -9.99
C PHE A 30 -13.44 21.91 -8.76
N ARG A 31 -14.71 21.47 -8.67
CA ARG A 31 -15.52 21.65 -7.46
C ARG A 31 -14.91 21.00 -6.22
N LEU A 32 -14.22 19.86 -6.38
CA LEU A 32 -13.50 19.24 -5.27
C LEU A 32 -12.31 20.09 -4.83
N LEU A 33 -11.57 20.69 -5.77
CA LEU A 33 -10.48 21.62 -5.45
C LEU A 33 -11.01 22.87 -4.74
N ASP A 34 -12.05 23.50 -5.29
CA ASP A 34 -12.69 24.69 -4.68
C ASP A 34 -13.15 24.40 -3.24
N ALA A 35 -13.75 23.22 -3.00
CA ALA A 35 -14.19 22.80 -1.67
C ALA A 35 -13.03 22.53 -0.70
N LEU A 36 -11.89 22.02 -1.20
CA LEU A 36 -10.70 21.82 -0.38
C LEU A 36 -10.02 23.14 -0.03
N ASP A 37 -9.95 24.08 -0.98
CA ASP A 37 -9.41 25.43 -0.74
C ASP A 37 -10.27 26.18 0.29
N ALA A 38 -11.60 26.14 0.14
CA ALA A 38 -12.54 26.70 1.11
C ALA A 38 -12.35 26.10 2.51
N LEU A 39 -12.23 24.77 2.63
CA LEU A 39 -12.01 24.09 3.91
C LEU A 39 -10.71 24.54 4.60
N VAL A 40 -9.62 24.71 3.84
CA VAL A 40 -8.33 25.18 4.37
C VAL A 40 -8.43 26.63 4.82
N SER A 41 -9.07 27.49 4.02
CA SER A 41 -9.30 28.90 4.37
C SER A 41 -10.16 29.04 5.63
N GLU A 42 -11.29 28.34 5.71
CA GLU A 42 -12.17 28.34 6.89
C GLU A 42 -11.42 27.90 8.15
N ARG A 43 -10.62 26.85 8.06
CA ARG A 43 -9.85 26.34 9.20
C ARG A 43 -8.74 27.29 9.65
N ALA A 44 -8.14 28.05 8.73
CA ALA A 44 -7.19 29.11 9.08
C ALA A 44 -7.87 30.29 9.81
N HIS A 45 -9.17 30.50 9.58
CA HIS A 45 -9.95 31.58 10.18
C HIS A 45 -10.71 31.14 11.45
N ALA A 46 -10.93 29.84 11.63
CA ALA A 46 -11.51 29.27 12.83
C ALA A 46 -10.52 29.33 14.01
N THR A 47 -10.56 30.41 14.78
CA THR A 47 -9.94 30.45 16.10
C THR A 47 -10.66 29.46 17.03
N SER A 48 -10.00 28.35 17.34
CA SER A 48 -10.28 27.48 18.49
C SER A 48 -11.72 26.92 18.63
N GLY A 49 -12.22 26.21 17.61
CA GLY A 49 -13.46 25.43 17.70
C GLY A 49 -13.20 23.94 17.52
N GLU A 50 -13.34 23.17 18.60
CA GLU A 50 -13.23 21.69 18.67
C GLU A 50 -12.08 21.10 17.84
N GLU A 51 -10.85 21.20 18.35
CA GLU A 51 -9.76 20.34 17.92
C GLU A 51 -10.17 18.88 18.13
N SER A 52 -10.61 18.20 17.06
CA SER A 52 -10.65 16.75 17.00
C SER A 52 -9.33 16.24 17.59
N ALA A 53 -9.41 15.47 18.66
CA ALA A 53 -8.25 15.02 19.43
C ALA A 53 -7.12 14.63 18.47
N PRO A 54 -5.94 15.28 18.56
CA PRO A 54 -4.91 15.15 17.55
C PRO A 54 -4.57 13.67 17.38
N VAL A 55 -4.47 13.22 16.12
CA VAL A 55 -4.02 11.86 15.84
C VAL A 55 -2.59 11.75 16.32
N THR A 56 -2.39 11.18 17.50
CA THR A 56 -1.05 11.04 18.08
C THR A 56 -0.29 9.90 17.43
N ILE A 57 1.04 10.02 17.41
CA ILE A 57 1.95 8.94 17.01
C ILE A 57 1.59 7.65 17.76
N ASP A 58 1.31 7.74 19.05
CA ASP A 58 0.95 6.60 19.90
C ASP A 58 -0.35 5.91 19.51
N ALA A 59 -1.39 6.68 19.18
CA ALA A 59 -2.64 6.11 18.71
C ALA A 59 -2.46 5.44 17.34
N ALA A 60 -1.70 6.06 16.43
CA ALA A 60 -1.40 5.49 15.12
C ALA A 60 -0.53 4.22 15.23
N TYR A 61 0.49 4.24 16.09
CA TYR A 61 1.38 3.12 16.35
C TYR A 61 0.65 1.93 16.97
N ARG A 62 -0.23 2.16 17.97
CA ARG A 62 -1.07 1.12 18.56
C ARG A 62 -1.90 0.39 17.50
N ARG A 63 -2.40 1.10 16.47
CA ARG A 63 -3.16 0.48 15.37
C ARG A 63 -2.27 -0.40 14.49
N VAL A 64 -1.01 -0.02 14.24
CA VAL A 64 -0.04 -0.87 13.52
C VAL A 64 0.21 -2.16 14.31
N ARG A 65 0.51 -2.04 15.61
CA ARG A 65 0.73 -3.22 16.46
C ARG A 65 -0.48 -4.14 16.56
N LYS A 66 -1.69 -3.58 16.67
CA LYS A 66 -2.92 -4.37 16.73
C LYS A 66 -3.12 -5.17 15.44
N ALA A 67 -2.89 -4.56 14.28
CA ALA A 67 -2.96 -5.24 13.00
C ALA A 67 -1.90 -6.34 12.88
N ALA A 68 -0.64 -6.06 13.26
CA ALA A 68 0.43 -7.05 13.24
C ALA A 68 0.16 -8.24 14.18
N LYS A 69 -0.36 -7.97 15.39
CA LYS A 69 -0.75 -9.03 16.33
C LYS A 69 -1.88 -9.89 15.77
N ALA A 70 -2.92 -9.26 15.20
CA ALA A 70 -4.03 -9.98 14.59
C ALA A 70 -3.57 -10.88 13.43
N ALA A 71 -2.69 -10.37 12.55
CA ALA A 71 -2.10 -11.14 11.47
C ALA A 71 -1.31 -12.36 12.01
N LYS A 72 -0.50 -12.17 13.06
CA LYS A 72 0.24 -13.27 13.70
C LYS A 72 -0.68 -14.31 14.35
N THR A 73 -1.78 -13.89 14.97
CA THR A 73 -2.75 -14.79 15.61
C THR A 73 -3.56 -15.59 14.61
N ALA A 74 -3.92 -15.01 13.45
CA ALA A 74 -4.55 -15.75 12.37
C ALA A 74 -3.65 -16.90 11.85
N GLY A 75 -2.33 -16.73 11.98
CA GLY A 75 -1.33 -17.78 11.77
C GLY A 75 -1.40 -18.38 10.38
N ASP A 76 -0.87 -19.61 10.26
CA ASP A 76 -0.85 -20.30 8.98
C ASP A 76 -2.20 -20.92 8.57
N GLN A 77 -3.17 -20.94 9.47
CA GLN A 77 -4.50 -21.51 9.25
C GLN A 77 -5.39 -20.60 8.38
N ALA A 78 -5.02 -19.34 8.25
CA ALA A 78 -5.59 -18.42 7.29
C ALA A 78 -5.18 -18.83 5.86
N GLY A 79 -6.15 -19.02 4.98
CA GLY A 79 -5.89 -19.14 3.54
C GLY A 79 -5.17 -17.90 2.99
N ASP A 80 -4.51 -18.05 1.84
CA ASP A 80 -3.59 -17.04 1.26
C ASP A 80 -4.23 -15.64 1.19
N HIS A 81 -5.49 -15.56 0.72
CA HIS A 81 -6.25 -14.31 0.67
C HIS A 81 -6.39 -13.61 2.02
N HIS A 82 -6.64 -14.34 3.11
CA HIS A 82 -6.80 -13.72 4.43
C HIS A 82 -5.46 -13.21 4.98
N ARG A 83 -4.36 -13.89 4.65
CA ARG A 83 -3.01 -13.42 4.97
C ARG A 83 -2.69 -12.12 4.21
N ASP A 84 -2.98 -12.08 2.91
CA ASP A 84 -2.78 -10.89 2.08
C ASP A 84 -3.60 -9.69 2.59
N GLU A 85 -4.85 -9.91 2.98
CA GLU A 85 -5.69 -8.87 3.60
C GLU A 85 -5.10 -8.35 4.91
N ALA A 86 -4.58 -9.24 5.75
CA ALA A 86 -3.95 -8.87 7.01
C ALA A 86 -2.68 -8.02 6.79
N LEU A 87 -1.84 -8.42 5.83
CA LEU A 87 -0.67 -7.65 5.40
C LEU A 87 -1.08 -6.29 4.83
N HIS A 88 -2.11 -6.26 3.99
CA HIS A 88 -2.64 -5.02 3.42
C HIS A 88 -3.16 -4.06 4.51
N LEU A 89 -3.77 -4.60 5.57
CA LEU A 89 -4.20 -3.80 6.72
C LEU A 89 -3.00 -3.19 7.45
N ILE A 90 -1.93 -3.96 7.71
CA ILE A 90 -0.70 -3.45 8.33
C ILE A 90 -0.13 -2.30 7.49
N ARG A 91 -0.06 -2.46 6.16
CA ARG A 91 0.40 -1.42 5.22
C ARG A 91 -0.40 -0.13 5.33
N LYS A 92 -1.74 -0.22 5.35
CA LYS A 92 -2.63 0.94 5.51
C LYS A 92 -2.36 1.67 6.84
N ARG A 93 -2.11 0.93 7.93
CA ARG A 93 -1.80 1.52 9.23
C ARG A 93 -0.41 2.15 9.26
N ALA A 94 0.60 1.49 8.67
CA ALA A 94 1.96 2.03 8.55
C ALA A 94 2.00 3.33 7.73
N LYS A 95 1.27 3.39 6.61
CA LYS A 95 1.13 4.61 5.80
C LYS A 95 0.53 5.77 6.61
N ARG A 96 -0.50 5.50 7.42
CA ARG A 96 -1.10 6.51 8.31
C ARG A 96 -0.11 6.98 9.37
N LEU A 97 0.58 6.06 10.05
CA LEU A 97 1.61 6.38 11.03
C LEU A 97 2.73 7.24 10.42
N ARG A 98 3.18 6.91 9.20
CA ARG A 98 4.19 7.71 8.49
C ARG A 98 3.77 9.16 8.32
N TYR A 99 2.55 9.39 7.82
CA TYR A 99 2.05 10.76 7.63
C TYR A 99 1.84 11.50 8.94
N THR A 100 1.33 10.82 9.97
CA THR A 100 1.22 11.41 11.32
C THR A 100 2.59 11.81 11.84
N ALA A 101 3.56 10.90 11.80
CA ALA A 101 4.91 11.15 12.28
C ALA A 101 5.63 12.27 11.51
N ALA A 102 5.47 12.31 10.18
CA ALA A 102 6.00 13.40 9.36
C ALA A 102 5.37 14.76 9.71
N ALA A 103 4.05 14.80 9.93
CA ALA A 103 3.35 16.03 10.29
C ALA A 103 3.71 16.54 11.70
N THR A 104 4.17 15.66 12.59
CA THR A 104 4.57 16.00 13.97
C THR A 104 6.09 16.06 14.18
N GLY A 105 6.91 16.04 13.11
CA GLY A 105 8.37 16.14 13.19
C GLY A 105 9.10 14.90 13.73
N ALA A 106 8.45 13.74 13.80
CA ALA A 106 9.05 12.49 14.25
C ALA A 106 9.67 11.71 13.07
N ASP A 107 10.75 12.27 12.50
CA ASP A 107 11.34 11.77 11.25
C ASP A 107 11.76 10.30 11.31
N ASN A 108 12.38 9.86 12.40
CA ASN A 108 12.79 8.45 12.55
C ASN A 108 11.60 7.50 12.51
N VAL A 109 10.49 7.84 13.18
CA VAL A 109 9.26 7.03 13.14
C VAL A 109 8.66 7.04 11.74
N SER A 110 8.69 8.18 11.06
CA SER A 110 8.23 8.32 9.67
C SER A 110 9.03 7.41 8.72
N GLN A 111 10.36 7.39 8.83
CA GLN A 111 11.21 6.55 7.99
C GLN A 111 10.99 5.05 8.25
N GLU A 112 10.94 4.61 9.51
CA GLU A 112 10.69 3.19 9.81
C GLU A 112 9.28 2.74 9.37
N ALA A 113 8.28 3.61 9.49
CA ALA A 113 6.94 3.34 8.97
C ALA A 113 6.92 3.29 7.43
N LYS A 114 7.78 4.06 6.75
CA LYS A 114 7.97 4.01 5.29
C LYS A 114 8.55 2.66 4.86
N VAL A 115 9.52 2.12 5.58
CA VAL A 115 10.11 0.80 5.27
C VAL A 115 9.03 -0.28 5.22
N ILE A 116 8.16 -0.34 6.25
CA ILE A 116 7.03 -1.28 6.28
C ILE A 116 6.05 -1.00 5.13
N GLN A 117 5.76 0.26 4.85
CA GLN A 117 4.86 0.64 3.75
C GLN A 117 5.39 0.16 2.39
N THR A 118 6.68 0.31 2.12
CA THR A 118 7.34 -0.11 0.87
C THR A 118 7.34 -1.62 0.75
N LEU A 119 7.84 -2.32 1.77
CA LEU A 119 7.92 -3.78 1.78
C LEU A 119 6.56 -4.46 1.56
N LEU A 120 5.51 -3.96 2.21
CA LEU A 120 4.15 -4.47 1.99
C LEU A 120 3.50 -3.94 0.70
N GLY A 121 4.06 -2.88 0.12
CA GLY A 121 3.74 -2.43 -1.23
C GLY A 121 4.25 -3.44 -2.25
N ASP A 122 5.53 -3.76 -2.19
CA ASP A 122 6.18 -4.73 -3.08
C ASP A 122 5.50 -6.10 -2.99
N HIS A 123 5.19 -6.58 -1.78
CA HIS A 123 4.41 -7.81 -1.59
C HIS A 123 3.04 -7.77 -2.30
N GLN A 124 2.28 -6.69 -2.12
CA GLN A 124 0.97 -6.54 -2.78
C GLN A 124 1.11 -6.49 -4.30
N ASP A 125 2.13 -5.80 -4.80
CA ASP A 125 2.41 -5.69 -6.23
C ASP A 125 2.77 -7.07 -6.81
N SER A 126 3.51 -7.90 -6.08
CA SER A 126 3.75 -9.30 -6.45
C SER A 126 2.48 -10.16 -6.45
N VAL A 127 1.59 -10.02 -5.46
CA VAL A 127 0.29 -10.73 -5.44
C VAL A 127 -0.53 -10.39 -6.68
N VAL A 128 -0.66 -9.10 -7.00
CA VAL A 128 -1.40 -8.62 -8.18
C VAL A 128 -0.72 -9.08 -9.48
N SER A 129 0.61 -9.06 -9.53
CA SER A 129 1.38 -9.49 -10.69
C SER A 129 1.21 -10.98 -10.96
N ARG A 130 1.19 -11.82 -9.92
CA ARG A 130 0.92 -13.27 -10.02
C ARG A 130 -0.47 -13.55 -10.59
N GLU A 131 -1.50 -12.87 -10.10
CA GLU A 131 -2.86 -13.00 -10.64
C GLU A 131 -2.89 -12.61 -12.14
N HIS A 132 -2.21 -11.52 -12.50
CA HIS A 132 -2.10 -11.10 -13.89
C HIS A 132 -1.37 -12.15 -14.76
N LEU A 133 -0.27 -12.72 -14.27
CA LEU A 133 0.50 -13.75 -14.96
C LEU A 133 -0.32 -15.02 -15.21
N ILE A 134 -1.15 -15.44 -14.24
CA ILE A 134 -2.08 -16.56 -14.41
C ILE A 134 -3.06 -16.27 -15.56
N GLN A 135 -3.68 -15.09 -15.58
CA GLN A 135 -4.62 -14.71 -16.65
C GLN A 135 -3.94 -14.69 -18.03
N GLN A 136 -2.70 -14.22 -18.11
CA GLN A 136 -1.95 -14.23 -19.37
C GLN A 136 -1.51 -15.63 -19.79
N ALA A 137 -1.14 -16.49 -18.84
CA ALA A 137 -0.80 -17.88 -19.10
C ALA A 137 -2.01 -18.65 -19.66
N ILE A 138 -3.20 -18.47 -19.09
CA ILE A 138 -4.46 -19.08 -19.60
C ILE A 138 -4.73 -18.62 -21.04
N ALA A 139 -4.61 -17.32 -21.31
CA ALA A 139 -4.83 -16.77 -22.65
C ALA A 139 -3.79 -17.28 -23.67
N ALA A 140 -2.52 -17.40 -23.27
CA ALA A 140 -1.45 -17.95 -24.09
C ALA A 140 -1.69 -19.42 -24.41
N ASN A 141 -2.04 -20.24 -23.40
CA ASN A 141 -2.37 -21.64 -23.58
C ASN A 141 -3.55 -21.84 -24.54
N THR A 142 -4.61 -21.04 -24.39
CA THR A 142 -5.80 -21.08 -25.27
C THR A 142 -5.44 -20.73 -26.71
N ALA A 143 -4.42 -19.90 -26.93
CA ALA A 143 -3.90 -19.55 -28.25
C ALA A 143 -2.85 -20.57 -28.78
N GLY A 144 -2.58 -21.65 -28.06
CA GLY A 144 -1.56 -22.65 -28.42
C GLY A 144 -0.12 -22.17 -28.26
N GLU A 145 0.12 -21.12 -27.48
CA GLU A 145 1.46 -20.58 -27.21
C GLU A 145 2.12 -21.27 -26.01
N ASP A 146 3.46 -21.27 -25.98
CA ASP A 146 4.23 -21.73 -24.82
C ASP A 146 3.95 -20.87 -23.57
N THR A 147 3.74 -21.55 -22.44
CA THR A 147 3.45 -20.92 -21.15
C THR A 147 4.60 -20.96 -20.14
N PHE A 148 5.71 -21.63 -20.45
CA PHE A 148 6.81 -21.85 -19.50
C PHE A 148 7.33 -20.55 -18.87
N THR A 149 7.50 -19.50 -19.68
CA THR A 149 7.99 -18.20 -19.20
C THR A 149 7.05 -17.54 -18.19
N TYR A 150 5.73 -17.69 -18.31
CA TYR A 150 4.79 -17.14 -17.33
C TYR A 150 4.93 -17.83 -15.97
N GLY A 151 5.18 -19.15 -15.97
CA GLY A 151 5.48 -19.91 -14.76
C GLY A 151 6.76 -19.45 -14.07
N LEU A 152 7.83 -19.19 -14.84
CA LEU A 152 9.08 -18.64 -14.30
C LEU A 152 8.88 -17.27 -13.65
N LEU A 153 8.17 -16.37 -14.32
CA LEU A 153 7.85 -15.04 -13.77
C LEU A 153 6.95 -15.14 -12.53
N TYR A 154 5.98 -16.05 -12.54
CA TYR A 154 5.12 -16.29 -11.39
C TYR A 154 5.93 -16.69 -10.16
N GLN A 155 6.89 -17.61 -10.33
CA GLN A 155 7.76 -18.04 -9.24
C GLN A 155 8.62 -16.89 -8.72
N GLN A 156 9.18 -16.04 -9.60
CA GLN A 156 9.95 -14.87 -9.17
C GLN A 156 9.14 -13.90 -8.31
N GLU A 157 7.88 -13.65 -8.68
CA GLU A 157 6.96 -12.82 -7.90
C GLU A 157 6.57 -13.50 -6.58
N ALA A 158 6.40 -14.83 -6.57
CA ALA A 158 6.15 -15.58 -5.35
C ALA A 158 7.33 -15.46 -4.38
N ASP A 159 8.56 -15.64 -4.87
CA ASP A 159 9.76 -15.51 -4.07
C ASP A 159 9.95 -14.08 -3.55
N LEU A 160 9.58 -13.06 -4.33
CA LEU A 160 9.58 -11.66 -3.87
C LEU A 160 8.58 -11.44 -2.75
N ALA A 161 7.34 -11.91 -2.92
CA ALA A 161 6.31 -11.83 -1.90
C ALA A 161 6.76 -12.50 -0.59
N GLU A 162 7.39 -13.68 -0.66
CA GLU A 162 7.96 -14.39 0.49
C GLU A 162 9.05 -13.58 1.20
N ARG A 163 10.05 -13.09 0.47
CA ARG A 163 11.13 -12.26 1.04
C ARG A 163 10.59 -11.02 1.75
N CYS A 164 9.57 -10.38 1.19
CA CYS A 164 8.89 -9.26 1.85
C CYS A 164 8.26 -9.71 3.18
N ARG A 165 7.58 -10.87 3.22
CA ARG A 165 6.98 -11.40 4.47
C ARG A 165 8.05 -11.68 5.53
N GLU A 166 9.15 -12.30 5.16
CA GLU A 166 10.26 -12.64 6.07
C GLU A 166 10.89 -11.38 6.71
N GLN A 167 11.02 -10.29 5.94
CA GLN A 167 11.58 -9.04 6.42
C GLN A 167 10.63 -8.21 7.31
N LEU A 168 9.32 -8.50 7.29
CA LEU A 168 8.31 -7.71 7.98
C LEU A 168 8.54 -7.65 9.50
N GLU A 169 8.90 -8.77 10.13
CA GLU A 169 9.08 -8.81 11.57
C GLU A 169 10.25 -7.92 12.02
N ALA A 170 11.37 -7.96 11.27
CA ALA A 170 12.52 -7.10 11.55
C ALA A 170 12.16 -5.62 11.39
N ALA A 171 11.38 -5.26 10.35
CA ALA A 171 10.92 -3.89 10.14
C ALA A 171 9.98 -3.42 11.27
N LEU A 172 9.07 -4.28 11.74
CA LEU A 172 8.19 -3.98 12.88
C LEU A 172 8.99 -3.75 14.18
N ARG A 173 10.06 -4.52 14.42
CA ARG A 173 10.95 -4.34 15.58
C ARG A 173 11.71 -3.01 15.51
N LYS A 174 12.19 -2.60 14.33
CA LYS A 174 12.85 -1.30 14.14
C LYS A 174 11.87 -0.14 14.38
N LEU A 175 10.65 -0.25 13.87
CA LEU A 175 9.59 0.73 14.15
C LEU A 175 9.31 0.85 15.65
N ASP A 176 9.22 -0.27 16.38
CA ASP A 176 9.00 -0.23 17.85
C ASP A 176 10.12 0.52 18.57
N LYS A 177 11.39 0.27 18.20
CA LYS A 177 12.54 1.00 18.76
C LYS A 177 12.46 2.50 18.46
N ALA A 178 12.12 2.89 17.23
CA ALA A 178 11.99 4.28 16.84
C ALA A 178 10.87 5.00 17.61
N VAL A 179 9.73 4.33 17.83
CA VAL A 179 8.61 4.91 18.60
C VAL A 179 8.97 5.04 20.08
N ARG A 180 9.67 4.07 20.68
CA ARG A 180 10.14 4.19 22.07
C ARG A 180 11.06 5.39 22.25
N LYS A 181 12.06 5.54 21.37
CA LYS A 181 12.99 6.67 21.39
C LYS A 181 12.29 8.02 21.19
N ALA A 182 11.18 8.07 20.46
CA ALA A 182 10.41 9.31 20.25
C ALA A 182 9.53 9.69 21.45
N ARG A 183 9.41 8.83 22.47
CA ARG A 183 8.70 9.10 23.72
C ARG A 183 9.61 9.57 24.85
N ASP A 184 10.90 9.26 24.74
CA ASP A 184 11.96 9.70 25.64
C ASP A 184 12.41 11.12 25.28
#